data_AF-A0A8S3XH52-F1
#
_entry.id   AF-A0A8S3XH52-F1
#
_cell.length_a   1.000
_cell.length_b   1.000
_cell.length_c   1.000
_cell.angle_alpha   90.00
_cell.angle_beta   90.00
_cell.angle_gamma   90.00
#
_symmetry.space_group_name_H-M   'P 1'
#
loop_
_entity.id
_entity.type
_entity.pdbx_description
1 polymer ?
#
loop_
_entity_poly.entity_id
_entity_poly.type
_entity_poly.pdbx_seq_one_letter_code
_entity_poly.pdbx_strand_id
1 'polypeptide(L)'
;MPLIDITNPAVIIFLIENYEKENRLRLNWIHKHREKIQQAATLNREPTNYFETDVIAHTMIEGLATTTRDHIVAGSNRRKKGLRDGKFIPGVKHLRHGHSIVDVNLGDPAKDCRLKRPDSDLSLDPIMRPVDTQLNEIIYKPKPEFGRKQYLKKRSESWLENKYYFAECCNWDYGWRMKDSALHQKPLYGRCWHLTRNLRSRVGPQPDPSHYKSSELPGPTKFVSI
;
A
#
# COMPACT_ATOMS: atom_id res chain seq x y z
N MET A 1 -8.68 -6.71 9.06
CA MET A 1 -9.77 -7.70 9.20
C MET A 1 -9.61 -8.37 10.56
N PRO A 2 -10.68 -8.54 11.34
CA PRO A 2 -10.58 -9.28 12.60
C PRO A 2 -10.15 -10.72 12.33
N LEU A 3 -9.33 -11.28 13.22
CA LEU A 3 -8.92 -12.68 13.16
C LEU A 3 -10.15 -13.56 13.40
N ILE A 4 -10.42 -14.49 12.48
CA ILE A 4 -11.52 -15.45 12.61
C ILE A 4 -11.19 -16.39 13.77
N ASP A 5 -12.12 -16.53 14.72
CA ASP A 5 -11.93 -17.43 15.86
C ASP A 5 -12.15 -18.89 15.45
N ILE A 6 -11.04 -19.60 15.25
CA ILE A 6 -11.00 -21.00 14.80
C ILE A 6 -11.38 -21.97 15.93
N THR A 7 -11.48 -21.50 17.17
CA THR A 7 -11.86 -22.36 18.31
C THR A 7 -13.37 -22.55 18.48
N ASN A 8 -14.18 -21.69 17.84
CA ASN A 8 -15.62 -21.79 17.90
C ASN A 8 -16.15 -22.89 16.95
N PRO A 9 -16.85 -23.93 17.46
CA PRO A 9 -17.32 -25.04 16.63
C PRO A 9 -18.31 -24.61 15.52
N ALA A 10 -19.10 -23.55 15.75
CA ALA A 10 -20.03 -23.05 14.74
C ALA A 10 -19.29 -22.45 13.52
N VAL A 11 -18.15 -21.79 13.77
CA VAL A 11 -17.29 -21.23 12.72
C VAL A 11 -16.63 -22.35 11.92
N ILE A 12 -16.16 -23.41 12.60
CA ILE A 12 -15.60 -24.59 11.95
C ILE A 12 -16.62 -25.24 11.01
N ILE A 13 -17.85 -25.47 11.48
CA ILE A 13 -18.94 -26.07 10.68
C ILE A 13 -19.22 -25.21 9.44
N PHE A 14 -19.36 -23.90 9.60
CA PHE A 14 -19.58 -22.98 8.49
C PHE A 14 -18.46 -23.01 7.44
N LEU A 15 -17.20 -23.07 7.88
CA LEU A 15 -16.05 -23.17 6.98
C LEU A 15 -16.04 -24.49 6.20
N ILE A 16 -16.36 -25.61 6.86
CA ILE A 16 -16.49 -26.92 6.21
C ILE A 16 -17.60 -26.89 5.16
N GLU A 17 -18.79 -26.35 5.49
CA GLU A 17 -19.89 -26.24 4.53
C GLU A 17 -19.55 -25.39 3.32
N ASN A 18 -18.84 -24.26 3.51
CA ASN A 18 -18.39 -23.44 2.40
C ASN A 18 -17.35 -24.15 1.54
N TYR A 19 -16.41 -24.86 2.16
CA TYR A 19 -15.44 -25.67 1.45
C TYR A 19 -16.13 -26.74 0.59
N GLU A 20 -17.14 -27.43 1.14
CA GLU A 20 -17.93 -28.40 0.38
C GLU A 20 -18.72 -27.76 -0.77
N LYS A 21 -19.34 -26.60 -0.55
CA LYS A 21 -20.06 -25.86 -1.60
C LYS A 21 -19.12 -25.47 -2.74
N GLU A 22 -17.97 -24.90 -2.42
CA GLU A 22 -16.94 -24.60 -3.43
C GLU A 22 -16.47 -25.86 -4.14
N ASN A 23 -16.23 -26.95 -3.41
CA ASN A 23 -15.77 -28.20 -4.01
C ASN A 23 -16.80 -28.75 -5.00
N ARG A 24 -18.10 -28.73 -4.65
CA ARG A 24 -19.19 -29.11 -5.57
C ARG A 24 -19.23 -28.22 -6.81
N LEU A 25 -19.08 -26.91 -6.64
CA LEU A 25 -19.03 -25.97 -7.78
C LEU A 25 -17.83 -26.24 -8.68
N ARG A 26 -16.66 -26.51 -8.11
CA ARG A 26 -15.44 -26.88 -8.86
C ARG A 26 -15.63 -28.20 -9.59
N LEU A 27 -16.16 -29.23 -8.94
CA LEU A 27 -16.44 -30.52 -9.56
C LEU A 27 -17.43 -30.39 -10.72
N ASN A 28 -18.51 -29.63 -10.53
CA ASN A 28 -19.48 -29.34 -11.58
C ASN A 28 -18.85 -28.60 -12.76
N TRP A 29 -17.99 -27.62 -12.49
CA TRP A 29 -17.25 -26.90 -13.52
C TRP A 29 -16.31 -27.83 -14.28
N ILE A 30 -15.53 -28.66 -13.57
CA ILE A 30 -14.63 -29.66 -14.16
C ILE A 30 -15.42 -30.64 -15.02
N HIS A 31 -16.58 -31.10 -14.57
CA HIS A 31 -17.43 -32.01 -15.36
C HIS A 31 -17.95 -31.33 -16.62
N LYS A 32 -18.48 -30.11 -16.50
CA LYS A 32 -19.00 -29.33 -17.63
C LYS A 32 -17.92 -29.00 -18.67
N HIS A 33 -16.67 -28.85 -18.24
CA HIS A 33 -15.54 -28.48 -19.10
C HIS A 33 -14.53 -29.61 -19.32
N ARG A 34 -14.89 -30.85 -18.96
CA ARG A 34 -13.98 -32.00 -18.96
C ARG A 34 -13.30 -32.22 -20.29
N GLU A 35 -14.06 -32.16 -21.38
CA GLU A 35 -13.56 -32.37 -22.74
C GLU A 35 -12.51 -31.32 -23.13
N LYS A 36 -12.77 -30.04 -22.83
CA LYS A 36 -11.82 -28.94 -23.09
C LYS A 36 -10.54 -29.10 -22.27
N ILE A 37 -10.67 -29.51 -21.01
CA ILE A 37 -9.52 -29.76 -20.13
C ILE A 37 -8.71 -30.95 -20.65
N GLN A 38 -9.37 -32.03 -21.08
CA GLN A 38 -8.70 -33.20 -21.63
C GLN A 38 -7.97 -32.87 -22.93
N GLN A 39 -8.59 -32.11 -23.83
CA GLN A 39 -7.96 -31.60 -25.05
C GLN A 39 -6.76 -30.70 -24.74
N ALA A 40 -6.86 -29.83 -23.73
CA ALA A 40 -5.77 -28.97 -23.31
C ALA A 40 -4.62 -29.75 -22.63
N ALA A 41 -4.92 -30.81 -21.87
CA ALA A 41 -3.94 -31.65 -21.19
C ALA A 41 -3.15 -32.55 -22.15
N THR A 42 -3.78 -32.98 -23.26
CA THR A 42 -3.09 -33.73 -24.30
C THR A 42 -2.21 -32.80 -25.15
N LEU A 43 -0.94 -33.20 -25.36
CA LEU A 43 0.00 -32.51 -26.24
C LEU A 43 -0.26 -32.78 -27.74
N ASN A 44 -1.34 -33.47 -28.07
CA ASN A 44 -1.73 -33.81 -29.44
C ASN A 44 -2.53 -32.68 -30.09
N ARG A 45 -2.07 -31.44 -29.92
CA ARG A 45 -2.63 -30.31 -30.64
C ARG A 45 -1.94 -30.28 -31.99
N GLU A 46 -2.69 -30.32 -33.08
CA GLU A 46 -2.10 -30.00 -34.37
C GLU A 46 -1.44 -28.62 -34.26
N PRO A 47 -0.22 -28.44 -34.82
CA PRO A 47 0.45 -27.15 -34.80
C PRO A 47 -0.49 -26.16 -35.45
N THR A 48 -1.10 -25.32 -34.62
CA THR A 48 -2.01 -24.29 -35.09
C THR A 48 -1.10 -23.19 -35.59
N ASN A 49 -0.93 -23.15 -36.92
CA ASN A 49 -0.22 -22.08 -37.62
C ASN A 49 -1.06 -20.81 -37.53
N TYR A 50 -1.24 -20.26 -36.31
CA TYR A 50 -1.93 -19.00 -36.12
C TYR A 50 -1.14 -17.92 -36.82
N PHE A 51 -1.76 -17.30 -37.81
CA PHE A 51 -1.24 -16.07 -38.40
C PHE A 51 -1.70 -14.89 -37.55
N GLU A 52 -1.01 -13.76 -37.68
CA GLU A 52 -1.40 -12.52 -36.99
C GLU A 52 -2.87 -12.15 -37.27
N THR A 53 -3.36 -12.48 -38.46
CA THR A 53 -4.76 -12.30 -38.87
C THR A 53 -5.74 -13.09 -38.01
N ASP A 54 -5.38 -14.29 -37.55
CA ASP A 54 -6.25 -15.15 -36.74
C ASP A 54 -6.36 -14.63 -35.31
N VAL A 55 -5.25 -14.14 -34.76
CA VAL A 55 -5.20 -13.51 -33.44
C VAL A 55 -6.02 -12.21 -33.44
N ILE A 56 -5.90 -11.41 -34.50
CA ILE A 56 -6.71 -10.20 -34.70
C ILE A 56 -8.20 -10.56 -34.83
N ALA A 57 -8.54 -11.58 -35.61
CA ALA A 57 -9.93 -12.02 -35.76
C ALA A 57 -10.51 -12.50 -34.43
N HIS A 58 -9.77 -13.28 -33.64
CA HIS A 58 -10.23 -13.77 -32.35
C HIS A 58 -10.44 -12.63 -31.33
N THR A 59 -9.51 -11.67 -31.26
CA THR A 59 -9.67 -10.48 -30.42
C THR A 59 -10.84 -9.60 -30.85
N MET A 60 -11.09 -9.46 -32.16
CA MET A 60 -12.29 -8.78 -32.66
C MET A 60 -13.58 -9.51 -32.26
N ILE A 61 -13.64 -10.83 -32.38
CA ILE A 61 -14.80 -11.65 -31.99
C ILE A 61 -15.09 -11.52 -30.48
N GLU A 62 -14.04 -11.56 -29.65
CA GLU A 62 -14.18 -11.37 -28.21
C GLU A 62 -14.64 -9.95 -27.85
N GLY A 63 -14.12 -8.93 -28.54
CA GLY A 63 -14.54 -7.53 -28.38
C GLY A 63 -15.99 -7.28 -28.82
N LEU A 64 -16.51 -8.05 -29.77
CA LEU A 64 -17.92 -7.97 -30.18
C LEU A 64 -18.87 -8.47 -29.06
N ALA A 65 -18.46 -9.48 -28.29
CA ALA A 65 -19.28 -9.99 -27.19
C ALA A 65 -19.46 -8.95 -26.06
N THR A 66 -18.42 -8.19 -25.73
CA THR A 66 -18.53 -7.08 -24.76
C THR A 66 -19.34 -5.92 -25.33
N THR A 67 -19.10 -5.53 -26.57
CA THR A 67 -19.84 -4.45 -27.25
C THR A 67 -21.34 -4.75 -27.32
N THR A 68 -21.71 -5.98 -27.68
CA THR A 68 -23.12 -6.40 -27.75
C THR A 68 -23.79 -6.41 -26.38
N ARG A 69 -23.11 -6.91 -25.34
CA ARG A 69 -23.58 -6.83 -23.96
C ARG A 69 -23.83 -5.38 -23.54
N ASP A 70 -22.87 -4.50 -23.77
CA ASP A 70 -22.98 -3.09 -23.39
C ASP A 70 -24.09 -2.39 -24.16
N HIS A 71 -24.29 -2.74 -25.44
CA HIS A 71 -25.40 -2.23 -26.24
C HIS A 71 -26.76 -2.65 -25.67
N ILE A 72 -26.92 -3.92 -25.27
CA ILE A 72 -28.14 -4.42 -24.63
C ILE A 72 -28.40 -3.69 -23.31
N VAL A 73 -27.37 -3.54 -22.48
CA VAL A 73 -27.46 -2.83 -21.19
C VAL A 73 -27.82 -1.35 -21.40
N ALA A 74 -27.18 -0.68 -22.36
CA ALA A 74 -27.48 0.70 -22.71
C ALA A 74 -28.92 0.86 -23.23
N GLY A 75 -29.39 -0.06 -24.07
CA GLY A 75 -30.78 -0.09 -24.54
C GLY A 75 -31.78 -0.22 -23.39
N SER A 76 -31.51 -1.11 -22.43
CA SER A 76 -32.30 -1.24 -21.20
C SER A 76 -32.30 0.06 -20.38
N ASN A 77 -31.13 0.68 -20.19
CA ASN A 77 -31.00 1.93 -19.42
C ASN A 77 -31.69 3.12 -20.08
N ARG A 78 -31.64 3.25 -21.42
CA ARG A 78 -32.34 4.31 -22.17
C ARG A 78 -33.87 4.22 -22.04
N ARG A 79 -34.40 3.00 -21.85
CA ARG A 79 -35.84 2.76 -21.66
C ARG A 79 -36.31 3.01 -20.22
N LYS A 80 -35.39 3.12 -19.25
CA LYS A 80 -35.74 3.50 -17.88
C LYS A 80 -36.18 4.95 -17.86
N LYS A 81 -37.47 5.18 -17.62
CA LYS A 81 -37.99 6.51 -17.30
C LYS A 81 -37.59 6.84 -15.86
N GLY A 82 -36.98 8.00 -15.64
CA GLY A 82 -36.74 8.49 -14.29
C GLY A 82 -38.06 8.58 -13.52
N LEU A 83 -38.11 8.09 -12.29
CA LEU A 83 -39.23 8.29 -11.39
C LEU A 83 -39.40 9.79 -11.15
N ARG A 84 -40.37 10.44 -11.83
CA ARG A 84 -40.62 11.88 -11.71
C ARG A 84 -41.24 12.28 -10.37
N ASP A 85 -42.03 11.37 -9.78
CA ASP A 85 -42.77 11.60 -8.54
C ASP A 85 -42.29 10.70 -7.39
N GLY A 86 -41.01 10.33 -7.39
CA GLY A 86 -40.44 9.62 -6.25
C GLY A 86 -40.54 10.50 -5.00
N LYS A 87 -41.23 10.03 -3.95
CA LYS A 87 -41.31 10.71 -2.63
C LYS A 87 -39.92 11.08 -2.08
N PHE A 88 -38.90 10.36 -2.51
CA PHE A 88 -37.50 10.63 -2.24
C PHE A 88 -36.68 10.43 -3.52
N ILE A 89 -36.15 11.52 -4.06
CA ILE A 89 -35.17 11.49 -5.15
C ILE A 89 -33.78 11.64 -4.50
N PRO A 90 -32.91 10.63 -4.56
CA PRO A 90 -31.58 10.72 -3.97
C PRO A 90 -30.78 11.81 -4.71
N GLY A 91 -30.58 12.95 -4.05
CA GLY A 91 -29.62 13.98 -4.46
C GLY A 91 -28.17 13.60 -4.16
N VAL A 92 -27.25 14.54 -4.41
CA VAL A 92 -25.80 14.36 -4.24
C VAL A 92 -25.42 13.85 -2.84
N LYS A 93 -26.06 14.41 -1.81
CA LYS A 93 -25.90 14.00 -0.39
C LYS A 93 -26.27 12.53 -0.10
N HIS A 94 -26.89 11.84 -1.05
CA HIS A 94 -27.32 10.44 -0.93
C HIS A 94 -26.53 9.49 -1.84
N LEU A 95 -25.53 9.99 -2.56
CA LEU A 95 -24.58 9.15 -3.28
C LEU A 95 -23.76 8.31 -2.27
N ARG A 96 -23.16 7.20 -2.72
CA ARG A 96 -22.34 6.38 -1.81
C ARG A 96 -21.07 7.14 -1.40
N HIS A 97 -20.93 7.38 -0.10
CA HIS A 97 -19.72 7.98 0.50
C HIS A 97 -18.71 6.86 0.79
N GLY A 98 -17.43 7.20 1.03
CA GLY A 98 -16.39 6.20 1.35
C GLY A 98 -15.14 6.23 0.47
N HIS A 99 -15.09 7.12 -0.53
CA HIS A 99 -13.91 7.26 -1.40
C HIS A 99 -13.22 8.63 -1.28
N SER A 100 -13.70 9.50 -0.38
CA SER A 100 -13.03 10.79 -0.14
C SER A 100 -11.72 10.58 0.63
N ILE A 101 -10.77 11.52 0.50
CA ILE A 101 -9.49 11.48 1.24
C ILE A 101 -9.70 11.29 2.76
N VAL A 102 -10.75 11.89 3.32
CA VAL A 102 -11.07 11.81 4.75
C VAL A 102 -11.62 10.43 5.10
N ASP A 103 -12.54 9.89 4.31
CA ASP A 103 -13.15 8.58 4.55
C ASP A 103 -12.11 7.44 4.54
N VAL A 104 -11.11 7.55 3.66
CA VAL A 104 -10.03 6.55 3.53
C VAL A 104 -8.92 6.77 4.58
N ASN A 105 -9.08 7.73 5.51
CA ASN A 105 -8.08 8.09 6.52
C ASN A 105 -6.71 8.48 5.92
N LEU A 106 -6.71 9.09 4.74
CA LEU A 106 -5.49 9.60 4.10
C LEU A 106 -5.12 10.99 4.62
N GLY A 107 -6.11 11.81 5.02
CA GLY A 107 -5.89 13.18 5.46
C GLY A 107 -6.75 13.57 6.66
N ASP A 108 -6.14 14.31 7.59
CA ASP A 108 -6.87 14.90 8.71
C ASP A 108 -7.45 16.26 8.31
N PRO A 109 -8.76 16.50 8.45
CA PRO A 109 -9.35 17.80 8.15
C PRO A 109 -8.83 18.92 9.07
N ALA A 110 -8.32 18.57 10.25
CA ALA A 110 -7.70 19.52 11.17
C ALA A 110 -6.36 20.07 10.63
N LYS A 111 -5.60 19.26 9.88
CA LYS A 111 -4.30 19.64 9.31
C LYS A 111 -4.43 20.31 7.96
N ASP A 112 -5.41 19.88 7.15
CA ASP A 112 -5.75 20.55 5.90
C ASP A 112 -7.22 20.99 5.90
N CYS A 113 -7.42 22.30 5.97
CA CYS A 113 -8.74 22.91 5.93
C CYS A 113 -9.47 22.67 4.60
N ARG A 114 -8.78 22.34 3.51
CA ARG A 114 -9.39 22.04 2.20
C ARG A 114 -10.17 20.73 2.19
N LEU A 115 -9.92 19.85 3.15
CA LEU A 115 -10.61 18.57 3.31
C LEU A 115 -11.93 18.71 4.10
N LYS A 116 -12.17 19.84 4.78
CA LYS A 116 -13.45 20.13 5.47
C LYS A 116 -14.50 20.60 4.46
N ARG A 117 -14.94 19.70 3.58
CA ARG A 117 -15.94 20.00 2.54
C ARG A 117 -17.34 19.55 2.98
N PRO A 118 -18.40 20.24 2.57
CA PRO A 118 -19.76 19.74 2.75
C PRO A 118 -20.03 18.58 1.78
N ASP A 119 -20.87 17.62 2.18
CA ASP A 119 -21.22 16.42 1.39
C ASP A 119 -21.89 16.72 0.03
N SER A 120 -22.35 17.96 -0.17
CA SER A 120 -22.92 18.42 -1.44
C SER A 120 -21.88 18.85 -2.48
N ASP A 121 -20.62 19.03 -2.08
CA ASP A 121 -19.57 19.49 -2.98
C ASP A 121 -19.12 18.37 -3.92
N LEU A 122 -19.10 18.66 -5.22
CA LEU A 122 -18.67 17.75 -6.29
C LEU A 122 -17.27 18.09 -6.83
N SER A 123 -16.60 19.08 -6.23
CA SER A 123 -15.24 19.44 -6.56
C SER A 123 -14.29 18.25 -6.36
N LEU A 124 -13.32 18.10 -7.26
CA LEU A 124 -12.32 17.05 -7.16
C LEU A 124 -11.46 17.22 -5.91
N ASP A 125 -11.07 16.11 -5.31
CA ASP A 125 -10.18 16.09 -4.16
C ASP A 125 -8.78 16.63 -4.55
N PRO A 126 -8.10 17.33 -3.63
CA PRO A 126 -6.78 17.88 -3.91
C PRO A 126 -5.76 16.74 -4.04
N ILE A 127 -4.93 16.81 -5.09
CA ILE A 127 -3.86 15.84 -5.35
C ILE A 127 -2.72 15.95 -4.31
N MET A 128 -2.37 17.19 -3.96
CA MET A 128 -1.22 17.56 -3.15
C MET A 128 -1.64 18.04 -1.76
N ARG A 129 -0.86 17.68 -0.75
CA ARG A 129 -0.93 18.28 0.59
C ARG A 129 -0.46 19.74 0.57
N PRO A 130 -0.95 20.58 1.49
CA PRO A 130 -0.46 21.93 1.64
C PRO A 130 1.04 21.93 1.95
N VAL A 131 1.75 22.89 1.36
CA VAL A 131 3.18 23.08 1.61
C VAL A 131 3.33 23.78 2.96
N ASP A 132 4.31 23.32 3.75
CA ASP A 132 4.65 23.95 5.01
C ASP A 132 4.99 25.44 4.83
N THR A 133 4.54 26.29 5.73
CA THR A 133 4.65 27.76 5.62
C THR A 133 6.10 28.20 5.54
N GLN A 134 6.96 27.59 6.36
CA GLN A 134 8.41 27.85 6.37
C GLN A 134 9.08 27.54 5.03
N LEU A 135 8.67 26.46 4.36
CA LEU A 135 9.16 26.13 3.02
C LEU A 135 8.61 27.10 1.98
N ASN A 136 7.36 27.52 2.12
CA ASN A 136 6.73 28.45 1.18
C ASN A 136 7.39 29.85 1.23
N GLU A 137 7.80 30.31 2.41
CA GLU A 137 8.55 31.56 2.60
C GLU A 137 9.85 31.61 1.80
N ILE A 138 10.52 30.47 1.57
CA ILE A 138 11.77 30.41 0.80
C ILE A 138 11.57 30.86 -0.65
N ILE A 139 10.38 30.65 -1.21
CA ILE A 139 10.04 31.08 -2.57
C ILE A 139 9.99 32.60 -2.65
N TYR A 140 9.44 33.24 -1.62
CA TYR A 140 9.16 34.68 -1.61
C TYR A 140 10.34 35.54 -1.12
N LYS A 141 11.40 34.92 -0.58
CA LYS A 141 12.62 35.63 -0.18
C LYS A 141 13.45 36.07 -1.41
N PRO A 142 14.12 37.24 -1.35
CA PRO A 142 14.89 37.76 -2.47
C PRO A 142 16.11 36.88 -2.81
N LYS A 143 16.47 36.84 -4.10
CA LYS A 143 17.69 36.21 -4.63
C LYS A 143 18.93 37.01 -4.16
N PRO A 144 20.13 36.43 -4.00
CA PRO A 144 20.68 35.27 -4.72
C PRO A 144 20.63 33.91 -3.99
N GLU A 145 20.53 33.90 -2.66
CA GLU A 145 20.59 32.66 -1.87
C GLU A 145 19.25 31.89 -1.85
N PHE A 146 18.14 32.61 -1.95
CA PHE A 146 16.79 32.08 -1.85
C PHE A 146 16.09 32.04 -3.21
N GLY A 147 15.00 31.26 -3.28
CA GLY A 147 14.15 31.15 -4.46
C GLY A 147 13.90 29.70 -4.88
N ARG A 148 13.40 29.55 -6.11
CA ARG A 148 12.86 28.28 -6.62
C ARG A 148 13.82 27.09 -6.51
N LYS A 149 15.11 27.28 -6.79
CA LYS A 149 16.09 26.18 -6.71
C LYS A 149 16.27 25.67 -5.27
N GLN A 150 16.42 26.58 -4.31
CA GLN A 150 16.58 26.23 -2.91
C GLN A 150 15.29 25.64 -2.33
N TYR A 151 14.13 26.19 -2.73
CA TYR A 151 12.83 25.62 -2.40
C TYR A 151 12.69 24.18 -2.90
N LEU A 152 12.99 23.92 -4.18
CA LEU A 152 12.88 22.58 -4.74
C LEU A 152 13.86 21.61 -4.07
N LYS A 153 15.08 22.06 -3.74
CA LYS A 153 16.05 21.27 -2.99
C LYS A 153 15.50 20.88 -1.61
N LYS A 154 15.08 21.85 -0.79
CA LYS A 154 14.52 21.56 0.54
C LYS A 154 13.21 20.77 0.47
N ARG A 155 12.33 21.07 -0.49
CA ARG A 155 11.10 20.30 -0.71
C ARG A 155 11.42 18.87 -1.13
N SER A 156 12.49 18.63 -1.90
CA SER A 156 12.88 17.27 -2.27
C SER A 156 13.22 16.40 -1.07
N GLU A 157 13.84 16.97 -0.02
CA GLU A 157 14.23 16.30 1.22
C GLU A 157 13.02 15.85 2.06
N SER A 158 11.88 16.52 1.95
CA SER A 158 10.67 16.10 2.66
C SER A 158 10.13 14.77 2.11
N TRP A 159 9.55 13.95 3.00
CA TRP A 159 8.96 12.66 2.64
C TRP A 159 7.78 12.81 1.68
N LEU A 160 7.62 11.87 0.76
CA LEU A 160 6.54 11.85 -0.23
C LEU A 160 5.16 11.79 0.44
N GLU A 161 5.03 11.07 1.55
CA GLU A 161 3.82 11.01 2.39
C GLU A 161 3.30 12.39 2.78
N ASN A 162 4.21 13.33 3.02
CA ASN A 162 3.89 14.69 3.44
C ASN A 162 3.61 15.62 2.25
N LYS A 163 3.83 15.17 1.01
CA LYS A 163 3.60 15.94 -0.22
C LYS A 163 2.28 15.56 -0.89
N TYR A 164 1.94 14.27 -0.94
CA TYR A 164 0.83 13.76 -1.72
C TYR A 164 -0.19 13.03 -0.85
N TYR A 165 -1.44 13.01 -1.31
CA TYR A 165 -2.48 12.14 -0.74
C TYR A 165 -2.52 10.77 -1.41
N PHE A 166 -2.25 10.71 -2.70
CA PHE A 166 -2.40 9.49 -3.51
C PHE A 166 -1.12 9.06 -4.20
N ALA A 167 -1.13 7.81 -4.67
CA ALA A 167 -0.06 7.12 -5.38
C ALA A 167 0.13 7.56 -6.84
N GLU A 168 0.21 8.87 -7.13
CA GLU A 168 0.12 9.33 -8.52
C GLU A 168 1.41 9.24 -9.34
N CYS A 169 2.59 9.14 -8.70
CA CYS A 169 3.83 9.04 -9.46
C CYS A 169 4.16 7.58 -9.80
N CYS A 170 4.44 7.32 -11.08
CA CYS A 170 4.79 5.99 -11.59
C CYS A 170 6.05 5.37 -10.97
N ASN A 171 6.93 6.16 -10.33
CA ASN A 171 8.20 5.68 -9.79
C ASN A 171 8.08 5.08 -8.38
N TRP A 172 6.87 4.69 -7.95
CA TRP A 172 6.57 4.28 -6.57
C TRP A 172 6.43 2.75 -6.42
N ASP A 173 7.28 2.00 -7.14
CA ASP A 173 7.30 0.53 -7.08
C ASP A 173 7.50 -0.02 -5.66
N TYR A 174 8.17 0.74 -4.79
CA TYR A 174 8.46 0.36 -3.41
C TYR A 174 7.46 0.93 -2.39
N GLY A 175 6.36 1.53 -2.85
CA GLY A 175 5.35 2.16 -2.01
C GLY A 175 5.71 3.59 -1.58
N TRP A 176 4.70 4.34 -1.16
CA TRP A 176 4.84 5.76 -0.80
C TRP A 176 4.51 6.06 0.67
N ARG A 177 3.77 5.18 1.36
CA ARG A 177 3.54 5.19 2.82
C ARG A 177 4.48 4.21 3.50
N MET A 178 5.73 4.61 3.68
CA MET A 178 6.78 3.86 4.38
C MET A 178 6.39 3.59 5.84
N LYS A 179 5.69 4.52 6.51
CA LYS A 179 5.24 4.33 7.91
C LYS A 179 4.19 3.24 8.07
N ASP A 180 3.31 3.08 7.08
CA ASP A 180 2.25 2.07 7.10
C ASP A 180 2.80 0.67 6.78
N SER A 181 4.02 0.59 6.26
CA SER A 181 4.65 -0.71 6.00
C SER A 181 4.91 -1.44 7.33
N ALA A 182 4.28 -2.60 7.49
CA ALA A 182 4.50 -3.50 8.63
C ALA A 182 5.91 -4.12 8.65
N LEU A 183 6.73 -3.84 7.63
CA LEU A 183 8.10 -4.31 7.47
C LEU A 183 9.09 -3.55 8.37
N HIS A 184 8.74 -3.32 9.63
CA HIS A 184 9.71 -2.99 10.68
C HIS A 184 10.52 -4.24 11.11
N GLN A 185 10.34 -5.37 10.43
CA GLN A 185 11.13 -6.55 10.66
C GLN A 185 12.57 -6.29 10.24
N LYS A 186 13.52 -6.59 11.13
CA LYS A 186 14.93 -6.56 10.79
C LYS A 186 15.14 -7.52 9.62
N PRO A 187 15.90 -7.12 8.57
CA PRO A 187 16.17 -8.00 7.46
C PRO A 187 16.82 -9.30 7.98
N LEU A 188 16.26 -10.45 7.60
CA LEU A 188 16.78 -11.78 7.98
C LEU A 188 18.27 -11.93 7.63
N TYR A 189 18.70 -11.31 6.53
CA TYR A 189 20.07 -11.33 6.03
C TYR A 189 20.64 -9.90 5.85
N GLY A 190 20.49 -9.05 6.87
CA GLY A 190 21.12 -7.72 6.86
C GLY A 190 22.65 -7.81 6.85
N ARG A 191 23.31 -6.88 6.14
CA ARG A 191 24.79 -6.74 6.22
C ARG A 191 25.20 -6.35 7.65
N CYS A 192 25.75 -7.31 8.38
CA CYS A 192 26.30 -7.09 9.71
C CYS A 192 27.79 -6.71 9.63
N TRP A 193 28.16 -5.57 10.22
CA TRP A 193 29.55 -5.11 10.33
C TRP A 193 30.31 -5.88 11.43
N HIS A 194 30.52 -7.18 11.24
CA HIS A 194 31.15 -8.04 12.24
C HIS A 194 32.62 -7.66 12.52
N LEU A 195 33.41 -7.42 11.46
CA LEU A 195 34.84 -7.09 11.59
C LEU A 195 35.06 -5.81 12.40
N THR A 196 34.37 -4.73 12.05
CA THR A 196 34.50 -3.44 12.73
C THR A 196 33.97 -3.48 14.16
N ARG A 197 32.93 -4.28 14.44
CA ARG A 197 32.40 -4.47 15.79
C ARG A 197 33.37 -5.27 16.68
N ASN A 198 34.07 -6.24 16.12
CA ASN A 198 34.99 -7.11 16.87
C ASN A 198 36.39 -6.51 17.01
N LEU A 199 36.88 -5.82 15.98
CA LEU A 199 38.22 -5.23 15.96
C LEU A 199 38.29 -3.88 16.69
N ARG A 200 37.17 -3.14 16.76
CA ARG A 200 37.09 -1.90 17.53
C ARG A 200 36.79 -2.26 18.99
N SER A 201 37.80 -2.71 19.72
CA SER A 201 37.69 -2.90 21.16
C SER A 201 37.25 -1.57 21.82
N ARG A 202 36.20 -1.61 22.65
CA ARG A 202 35.74 -0.42 23.39
C ARG A 202 36.75 0.05 24.45
N VAL A 203 37.60 -0.87 24.88
CA VAL A 203 38.73 -0.66 25.78
C VAL A 203 39.99 -0.70 24.91
N GLY A 204 40.95 0.20 25.18
CA GLY A 204 42.24 0.25 24.47
C GLY A 204 43.08 -1.01 24.69
N PRO A 205 44.43 -0.93 24.67
CA PRO A 205 45.28 -2.05 25.08
C PRO A 205 44.74 -2.64 26.38
N GLN A 206 44.63 -3.97 26.47
CA GLN A 206 44.20 -4.62 27.70
C GLN A 206 45.07 -4.10 28.84
N PRO A 207 44.50 -3.76 30.01
CA PRO A 207 45.30 -3.26 31.13
C PRO A 207 46.41 -4.27 31.43
N ASP A 208 47.62 -3.78 31.66
CA ASP A 208 48.76 -4.65 31.89
C ASP A 208 48.46 -5.60 33.06
N PRO A 209 48.89 -6.87 32.97
CA PRO A 209 48.72 -7.84 34.04
C PRO A 209 49.17 -7.30 35.40
N SER A 210 48.57 -7.78 36.49
CA SER A 210 48.79 -7.26 37.85
C SER A 210 50.27 -7.21 38.28
N HIS A 211 51.12 -8.07 37.71
CA HIS A 211 52.56 -8.12 37.99
C HIS A 211 53.38 -6.98 37.35
N TYR A 212 52.80 -6.20 36.44
CA TYR A 212 53.42 -4.98 35.90
C TYR A 212 53.05 -3.71 36.69
N LYS A 213 52.12 -3.81 37.65
CA LYS A 213 51.80 -2.69 38.52
C LYS A 213 52.92 -2.46 39.53
N SER A 214 53.35 -1.21 39.68
CA SER A 214 54.22 -0.82 40.79
C SER A 214 53.58 -1.19 42.13
N SER A 215 54.36 -1.68 43.09
CA SER A 215 53.85 -1.99 44.43
C SER A 215 53.16 -0.77 45.04
N GLU A 216 51.89 -0.91 45.41
CA GLU A 216 51.16 0.13 46.12
C GLU A 216 51.88 0.41 47.44
N LEU A 217 52.28 1.67 47.66
CA LEU A 217 52.86 2.07 48.93
C LEU A 217 51.82 1.83 50.03
N PRO A 218 52.18 1.24 51.18
CA PRO A 218 51.24 1.01 52.26
C PRO A 218 50.65 2.36 52.68
N GLY A 219 49.36 2.55 52.40
CA GLY A 219 48.63 3.74 52.79
C GLY A 219 48.53 3.84 54.33
N PRO A 220 48.21 5.03 54.86
CA PRO A 220 48.13 5.24 56.31
C PRO A 220 47.08 4.29 56.91
N THR A 221 47.54 3.36 57.74
CA THR A 221 46.69 2.42 58.45
C THR A 221 45.77 3.21 59.37
N LYS A 222 44.46 3.20 59.07
CA LYS A 222 43.45 3.71 60.00
C LYS A 222 43.34 2.70 61.15
N PHE A 223 44.19 2.86 62.16
CA PHE A 223 43.95 2.24 63.45
C PHE A 223 42.66 2.82 64.01
N VAL A 224 41.62 1.99 64.05
CA VAL A 224 40.38 2.32 64.77
C VAL A 224 40.67 2.07 66.24
N SER A 225 40.81 3.12 67.03
CA SER A 225 40.83 3.00 68.49
C SER A 225 39.43 2.61 68.97
N ILE A 226 39.39 1.54 69.78
CA ILE A 226 38.21 1.05 70.52
C ILE A 226 37.86 2.05 71.62
#